data_AF-A0A8M6Z0Z2-F1
#
_entry.id   AF-A0A8M6Z0Z2-F1
#
_cell.length_a   1.000
_cell.length_b   1.000
_cell.length_c   1.000
_cell.angle_alpha   90.00
_cell.angle_beta   90.00
_cell.angle_gamma   90.00
#
_symmetry.space_group_name_H-M   'P 1'
#
loop_
_entity.id
_entity.type
_entity.pdbx_description
1 polymer ?
#
loop_
_entity_poly.entity_id
_entity_poly.type
_entity_poly.pdbx_seq_one_letter_code
_entity_poly.pdbx_strand_id
1 'polypeptide(L)'
;MDLPGPLNSSVLLVLHRPLNGSPVPLTVLDSCAEMPAALLFYLVLQFINMFLGVPANLMVLWLILRNRRDSSSSNIFMVQLAVLDAGFCLIPPLELVNIVYWSSSHMWFVLRFFYGVKDASPLFLSCICLDRYAAVLHPVTFSALQDRHHRSVCAAVVWVITLLYAAAKCAGNIPNFEKVFTVMILVVFAFMLFCNGSILWALRRSAPGRDHRHPVKKKAFRTVLLILVITVFNYFPPVALFPFQEYFPPLVFHCCVHYIAFGFMDISSSIQPALYLWREPRAPPCWRRRSRAEEPLNTVSRSVDLH
;
A
#
# COMPACT_ATOMS: atom_id res chain seq x y z
N MET A 1 35.64 -13.61 31.79
CA MET A 1 34.21 -13.51 32.19
C MET A 1 33.43 -13.42 30.90
N ASP A 2 33.23 -14.56 30.25
CA ASP A 2 32.67 -14.61 28.90
C ASP A 2 31.16 -14.48 29.01
N LEU A 3 30.65 -13.35 28.52
CA LEU A 3 29.22 -13.07 28.42
C LEU A 3 28.59 -14.13 27.49
N PRO A 4 27.61 -14.92 27.94
CA PRO A 4 26.98 -15.92 27.10
C PRO A 4 26.30 -15.21 25.92
N GLY A 5 26.60 -15.70 24.71
CA GLY A 5 26.10 -15.13 23.45
C GLY A 5 24.58 -15.05 23.37
N PRO A 6 24.05 -14.27 22.41
CA PRO A 6 22.64 -13.95 22.31
C PRO A 6 21.80 -15.23 22.19
N LEU A 7 20.94 -15.44 23.18
CA LEU A 7 19.96 -16.52 23.24
C LEU A 7 19.10 -16.53 21.97
N ASN A 8 19.34 -17.53 21.14
CA ASN A 8 18.67 -17.73 19.87
C ASN A 8 17.16 -17.90 20.09
N SER A 9 16.33 -17.10 19.40
CA SER A 9 14.87 -16.96 19.65
C SER A 9 14.08 -18.27 19.54
N SER A 10 14.66 -19.29 18.92
CA SER A 10 14.09 -20.64 18.86
C SER A 10 13.98 -21.31 20.23
N VAL A 11 14.89 -21.02 21.18
CA VAL A 11 14.90 -21.68 22.50
C VAL A 11 13.79 -21.15 23.41
N LEU A 12 13.44 -19.86 23.30
CA LEU A 12 12.33 -19.28 24.06
C LEU A 12 10.99 -19.93 23.69
N LEU A 13 10.84 -20.32 22.42
CA LEU A 13 9.65 -21.00 21.92
C LEU A 13 9.57 -22.48 22.36
N VAL A 14 10.71 -23.12 22.64
CA VAL A 14 10.74 -24.51 23.15
C VAL A 14 10.37 -24.57 24.62
N LEU A 15 10.78 -23.58 25.42
CA LEU A 15 10.51 -23.56 26.87
C LEU A 15 9.03 -23.30 27.22
N HIS A 16 8.24 -22.75 26.29
CA HIS A 16 6.81 -22.53 26.49
C HIS A 16 5.92 -23.70 26.04
N ARG A 17 6.50 -24.84 25.64
CA ARG A 17 5.73 -26.02 25.25
C ARG A 17 5.09 -26.64 26.51
N PRO A 18 3.76 -26.55 26.70
CA PRO A 18 3.10 -27.19 27.83
C PRO A 18 3.28 -28.70 27.68
N LEU A 19 3.87 -29.35 28.69
CA LEU A 19 4.21 -30.77 28.61
C LEU A 19 3.00 -31.71 28.74
N ASN A 20 1.78 -31.19 28.83
CA ASN A 20 0.56 -31.98 29.04
C ASN A 20 -0.65 -31.30 28.41
N GLY A 21 -1.31 -32.02 27.51
CA GLY A 21 -2.47 -31.55 26.75
C GLY A 21 -2.13 -31.51 25.27
N SER A 22 -2.94 -32.21 24.46
CA SER A 22 -2.91 -32.06 23.00
C SER A 22 -2.75 -30.58 22.66
N PRO A 23 -1.74 -30.18 21.86
CA PRO A 23 -1.54 -28.77 21.57
C PRO A 23 -2.74 -28.30 20.78
N VAL A 24 -3.73 -27.72 21.47
CA VAL A 24 -4.65 -26.80 20.82
C VAL A 24 -3.72 -25.78 20.17
N PRO A 25 -3.71 -25.65 18.83
CA PRO A 25 -2.80 -24.73 18.17
C PRO A 25 -3.12 -23.34 18.72
N LEU A 26 -2.19 -22.79 19.51
CA LEU A 26 -2.32 -21.49 20.14
C LEU A 26 -2.65 -20.48 19.04
N THR A 27 -3.76 -19.78 19.18
CA THR A 27 -4.12 -18.76 18.20
C THR A 27 -3.18 -17.58 18.33
N VAL A 28 -3.19 -16.68 17.33
CA VAL A 28 -2.41 -15.44 17.42
C VAL A 28 -2.91 -14.59 18.59
N LEU A 29 -4.23 -14.57 18.81
CA LEU A 29 -4.83 -13.87 19.95
C LEU A 29 -4.35 -14.43 21.28
N ASP A 30 -4.29 -15.76 21.43
CA ASP A 30 -3.76 -16.40 22.65
C ASP A 30 -2.28 -16.04 22.87
N SER A 31 -1.50 -15.99 21.78
CA SER A 31 -0.07 -15.66 21.82
C SER A 31 0.19 -14.20 22.19
N CYS A 32 -0.77 -13.32 21.91
CA CYS A 32 -0.69 -11.88 22.12
C CYS A 32 -1.74 -11.38 23.14
N ALA A 33 -2.19 -12.28 24.03
CA ALA A 33 -3.29 -12.02 24.97
C ALA A 33 -3.01 -10.87 25.96
N GLU A 34 -1.73 -10.59 26.25
CA GLU A 34 -1.32 -9.48 27.10
C GLU A 34 -1.41 -8.11 26.39
N MET A 35 -1.50 -8.09 25.05
CA MET A 35 -1.51 -6.88 24.22
C MET A 35 -2.57 -6.93 23.10
N PRO A 36 -3.85 -7.18 23.40
CA PRO A 36 -4.88 -7.37 22.38
C PRO A 36 -5.22 -6.07 21.63
N ALA A 37 -4.88 -4.90 22.18
CA ALA A 37 -5.22 -3.60 21.61
C ALA A 37 -4.62 -3.38 20.22
N ALA A 38 -3.36 -3.82 19.99
CA ALA A 38 -2.72 -3.69 18.69
C ALA A 38 -3.34 -4.62 17.64
N LEU A 39 -3.69 -5.85 18.03
CA LEU A 39 -4.43 -6.78 17.18
C LEU A 39 -5.83 -6.25 16.82
N LEU A 40 -6.55 -5.70 17.81
CA LEU A 40 -7.87 -5.12 17.58
C LEU A 40 -7.79 -3.91 16.64
N PHE A 41 -6.85 -3.00 16.89
CA PHE A 41 -6.58 -1.86 16.01
C PHE A 41 -6.30 -2.32 14.57
N TYR A 42 -5.42 -3.30 14.42
CA TYR A 42 -5.07 -3.87 13.13
C TYR A 42 -6.27 -4.49 12.41
N LEU A 43 -7.04 -5.35 13.09
CA LEU A 43 -8.24 -5.98 12.52
C LEU A 43 -9.26 -4.92 12.09
N VAL A 44 -9.54 -3.92 12.93
CA VAL A 44 -10.45 -2.82 12.58
C VAL A 44 -9.99 -2.11 11.30
N LEU A 45 -8.69 -1.81 11.17
CA LEU A 45 -8.14 -1.21 9.97
C LEU A 45 -8.28 -2.12 8.74
N GLN A 46 -8.01 -3.42 8.87
CA GLN A 46 -8.16 -4.36 7.76
C GLN A 46 -9.60 -4.49 7.29
N PHE A 47 -10.58 -4.52 8.21
CA PHE A 47 -12.00 -4.53 7.82
C PHE A 47 -12.43 -3.23 7.16
N ILE A 48 -11.99 -2.07 7.66
CA ILE A 48 -12.22 -0.78 6.97
C ILE A 48 -11.60 -0.82 5.56
N ASN A 49 -10.37 -1.32 5.45
CA ASN A 49 -9.65 -1.44 4.19
C ASN A 49 -10.33 -2.44 3.23
N MET A 50 -10.95 -3.51 3.71
CA MET A 50 -11.75 -4.42 2.90
C MET A 50 -12.96 -3.70 2.31
N PHE A 51 -13.78 -3.06 3.16
CA PHE A 51 -15.03 -2.42 2.71
C PHE A 51 -14.79 -1.20 1.81
N LEU A 52 -13.68 -0.49 1.96
CA LEU A 52 -13.33 0.64 1.10
C LEU A 52 -12.46 0.24 -0.10
N GLY A 53 -11.49 -0.65 0.12
CA GLY A 53 -10.49 -1.05 -0.86
C GLY A 53 -11.05 -1.96 -1.94
N VAL A 54 -11.90 -2.93 -1.62
CA VAL A 54 -12.53 -3.79 -2.65
C VAL A 54 -13.31 -2.94 -3.67
N PRO A 55 -14.31 -2.12 -3.29
CA PRO A 55 -15.06 -1.34 -4.26
C PRO A 55 -14.19 -0.30 -4.97
N ALA A 56 -13.23 0.33 -4.28
CA ALA A 56 -12.33 1.28 -4.92
C ALA A 56 -11.47 0.62 -6.00
N ASN A 57 -10.78 -0.49 -5.70
CA ASN A 57 -9.93 -1.18 -6.66
C ASN A 57 -10.72 -1.76 -7.84
N LEU A 58 -11.89 -2.37 -7.58
CA LEU A 58 -12.77 -2.85 -8.65
C LEU A 58 -13.25 -1.71 -9.56
N MET A 59 -13.55 -0.55 -8.98
CA MET A 59 -13.92 0.64 -9.75
C MET A 59 -12.75 1.16 -10.60
N VAL A 60 -11.53 1.18 -10.07
CA VAL A 60 -10.31 1.53 -10.83
C VAL A 60 -10.15 0.60 -12.03
N LEU A 61 -10.24 -0.71 -11.80
CA LEU A 61 -10.15 -1.73 -12.85
C LEU A 61 -11.22 -1.52 -13.91
N TRP A 62 -12.48 -1.40 -13.51
CA TRP A 62 -13.60 -1.16 -14.42
C TRP A 62 -13.39 0.09 -15.28
N LEU A 63 -12.96 1.19 -14.66
CA LEU A 63 -12.77 2.46 -15.34
C LEU A 63 -11.64 2.43 -16.37
N ILE A 64 -10.51 1.81 -16.01
CA ILE A 64 -9.37 1.65 -16.93
C ILE A 64 -9.71 0.68 -18.06
N LEU A 65 -10.41 -0.43 -17.77
CA LEU A 65 -10.80 -1.43 -18.76
C LEU A 65 -11.88 -0.91 -19.72
N ARG A 66 -12.81 -0.07 -19.24
CA ARG A 66 -13.80 0.58 -20.10
C ARG A 66 -13.16 1.64 -20.99
N ASN A 67 -12.15 2.33 -20.49
CA ASN A 67 -11.56 3.49 -21.14
C ASN A 67 -10.24 3.19 -21.87
N ARG A 68 -10.06 1.94 -22.36
CA ARG A 68 -8.86 1.44 -23.05
C ARG A 68 -8.37 2.32 -24.22
N ARG A 69 -9.25 3.15 -24.76
CA ARG A 69 -8.96 4.11 -25.84
C ARG A 69 -8.08 5.27 -25.37
N ASP A 70 -8.16 5.70 -24.11
CA ASP A 70 -7.25 6.72 -23.58
C ASP A 70 -5.96 6.03 -23.13
N SER A 71 -4.96 6.13 -23.99
CA SER A 71 -3.65 5.50 -23.91
C SER A 71 -2.73 6.01 -22.80
N SER A 72 -3.27 6.38 -21.63
CA SER A 72 -2.45 6.70 -20.46
C SER A 72 -1.61 5.47 -20.13
N SER A 73 -0.33 5.56 -20.44
CA SER A 73 0.58 4.43 -20.39
C SER A 73 0.82 3.92 -18.96
N SER A 74 0.69 4.81 -17.98
CA SER A 74 0.65 4.53 -16.53
C SER A 74 -0.45 3.54 -16.12
N ASN A 75 -1.44 3.27 -16.99
CA ASN A 75 -2.58 2.41 -16.68
C ASN A 75 -2.17 0.95 -16.43
N ILE A 76 -1.05 0.46 -17.00
CA ILE A 76 -0.62 -0.94 -16.80
C ILE A 76 -0.25 -1.20 -15.34
N PHE A 77 0.67 -0.42 -14.76
CA PHE A 77 1.07 -0.58 -13.37
C PHE A 77 -0.10 -0.39 -12.40
N MET A 78 -1.00 0.54 -12.72
CA MET A 78 -2.20 0.79 -11.92
C MET A 78 -3.20 -0.37 -11.96
N VAL A 79 -3.36 -1.03 -13.12
CA VAL A 79 -4.18 -2.25 -13.21
C VAL A 79 -3.54 -3.37 -12.39
N GLN A 80 -2.22 -3.57 -12.49
CA GLN A 80 -1.56 -4.61 -11.70
C GLN A 80 -1.71 -4.36 -10.20
N LEU A 81 -1.51 -3.11 -9.77
CA LEU A 81 -1.67 -2.72 -8.38
C LEU A 81 -3.12 -2.91 -7.90
N ALA A 82 -4.12 -2.52 -8.70
CA ALA A 82 -5.52 -2.69 -8.33
C ALA A 82 -5.97 -4.16 -8.27
N VAL A 83 -5.42 -5.04 -9.14
CA VAL A 83 -5.65 -6.50 -9.03
C VAL A 83 -5.06 -7.04 -7.73
N LEU A 84 -3.84 -6.63 -7.41
CA LEU A 84 -3.13 -7.04 -6.21
C LEU A 84 -3.89 -6.59 -4.95
N ASP A 85 -4.23 -5.30 -4.86
CA ASP A 85 -4.94 -4.73 -3.71
C ASP A 85 -6.36 -5.28 -3.58
N ALA A 86 -7.08 -5.53 -4.68
CA ALA A 86 -8.41 -6.18 -4.61
C ALA A 86 -8.33 -7.60 -4.04
N GLY A 87 -7.32 -8.38 -4.44
CA GLY A 87 -7.09 -9.72 -3.89
C GLY A 87 -6.73 -9.67 -2.42
N PHE A 88 -5.83 -8.76 -2.03
CA PHE A 88 -5.42 -8.57 -0.64
C PHE A 88 -6.58 -8.12 0.27
N CYS A 89 -7.40 -7.17 -0.19
CA CYS A 89 -8.54 -6.67 0.58
C CYS A 89 -9.61 -7.74 0.87
N LEU A 90 -9.59 -8.91 0.23
CA LEU A 90 -10.51 -10.03 0.51
C LEU A 90 -10.00 -11.00 1.58
N ILE A 91 -8.76 -10.83 2.05
CA ILE A 91 -8.11 -11.69 3.05
C ILE A 91 -8.58 -11.49 4.50
N PRO A 92 -9.03 -10.31 4.96
CA PRO A 92 -9.34 -10.08 6.38
C PRO A 92 -10.30 -11.07 7.05
N PRO A 93 -11.36 -11.61 6.39
CA PRO A 93 -12.19 -12.65 6.99
C PRO A 93 -11.42 -13.94 7.31
N LEU A 94 -10.52 -14.36 6.41
CA LEU A 94 -9.68 -15.55 6.61
C LEU A 94 -8.68 -15.33 7.74
N GLU A 95 -8.10 -14.12 7.78
CA GLU A 95 -7.17 -13.72 8.84
C GLU A 95 -7.83 -13.66 10.21
N LEU A 96 -9.05 -13.11 10.31
CA LEU A 96 -9.81 -13.08 11.56
C LEU A 96 -10.02 -14.50 12.11
N VAL A 97 -10.39 -15.45 11.25
CA VAL A 97 -10.54 -16.86 11.65
C VAL A 97 -9.22 -17.43 12.16
N ASN A 98 -8.10 -17.10 11.51
CA ASN A 98 -6.78 -17.56 11.91
C ASN A 98 -6.31 -16.97 13.26
N ILE A 99 -6.61 -15.68 13.49
CA ILE A 99 -6.21 -14.97 14.69
C ILE A 99 -7.03 -15.38 15.91
N VAL A 100 -8.34 -15.63 15.74
CA VAL A 100 -9.29 -15.78 16.86
C VAL A 100 -9.75 -17.22 17.11
N TYR A 101 -10.03 -17.98 16.05
CA TYR A 101 -10.76 -19.25 16.19
C TYR A 101 -9.91 -20.49 15.91
N TRP A 102 -9.18 -20.50 14.79
CA TRP A 102 -8.50 -21.68 14.32
C TRP A 102 -7.22 -21.34 13.57
N SER A 103 -6.08 -21.66 14.19
CA SER A 103 -4.76 -21.60 13.56
C SER A 103 -4.44 -22.93 12.86
N SER A 104 -4.62 -23.00 11.52
CA SER A 104 -4.26 -24.18 10.72
C SER A 104 -3.04 -23.91 9.84
N SER A 105 -2.24 -24.94 9.58
CA SER A 105 -1.05 -24.82 8.71
C SER A 105 -1.41 -24.34 7.30
N HIS A 106 -2.53 -24.82 6.74
CA HIS A 106 -3.01 -24.40 5.43
C HIS A 106 -3.43 -22.93 5.39
N MET A 107 -4.13 -22.43 6.42
CA MET A 107 -4.49 -21.02 6.51
C MET A 107 -3.25 -20.14 6.63
N TRP A 108 -2.27 -20.54 7.45
CA TRP A 108 -1.00 -19.84 7.56
C TRP A 108 -0.25 -19.76 6.23
N PHE A 109 -0.27 -20.84 5.45
CA PHE A 109 0.35 -20.88 4.13
C PHE A 109 -0.29 -19.86 3.19
N VAL A 110 -1.63 -19.86 3.11
CA VAL A 110 -2.40 -18.94 2.27
C VAL A 110 -2.19 -17.49 2.71
N LEU A 111 -2.31 -17.21 4.02
CA LEU A 111 -2.11 -15.86 4.58
C LEU A 111 -0.69 -15.35 4.28
N ARG A 112 0.35 -16.14 4.55
CA ARG A 112 1.74 -15.75 4.27
C ARG A 112 1.98 -15.46 2.79
N PHE A 113 1.36 -16.22 1.89
CA PHE A 113 1.46 -15.97 0.46
C PHE A 113 0.83 -14.62 0.08
N PHE A 114 -0.43 -14.36 0.48
CA PHE A 114 -1.10 -13.10 0.15
C PHE A 114 -0.45 -11.87 0.80
N TYR A 115 -0.02 -12.00 2.06
CA TYR A 115 0.78 -10.96 2.72
C TYR A 115 2.13 -10.77 2.01
N GLY A 116 2.76 -11.83 1.53
CA GLY A 116 3.98 -11.74 0.74
C GLY A 116 3.77 -10.98 -0.57
N VAL A 117 2.65 -11.23 -1.24
CA VAL A 117 2.27 -10.46 -2.43
C VAL A 117 2.05 -8.98 -2.08
N LYS A 118 1.37 -8.69 -0.96
CA LYS A 118 1.11 -7.32 -0.49
C LYS A 118 2.36 -6.56 -0.08
N ASP A 119 3.31 -7.21 0.60
CA ASP A 119 4.59 -6.62 1.00
C ASP A 119 5.36 -6.02 -0.19
N ALA A 120 5.24 -6.64 -1.36
CA ALA A 120 5.92 -6.24 -2.59
C ALA A 120 5.08 -5.28 -3.47
N SER A 121 3.82 -4.98 -3.10
CA SER A 121 3.00 -3.99 -3.82
C SER A 121 3.64 -2.59 -3.95
N PRO A 122 4.46 -2.11 -2.99
CA PRO A 122 5.21 -0.86 -3.14
C PRO A 122 6.17 -0.80 -4.33
N LEU A 123 6.55 -1.95 -4.91
CA LEU A 123 7.32 -1.99 -6.16
C LEU A 123 6.50 -1.44 -7.33
N PHE A 124 5.22 -1.77 -7.44
CA PHE A 124 4.34 -1.18 -8.44
C PHE A 124 4.15 0.32 -8.22
N LEU A 125 4.09 0.78 -6.97
CA LEU A 125 4.05 2.21 -6.65
C LEU A 125 5.32 2.94 -7.05
N SER A 126 6.47 2.30 -6.88
CA SER A 126 7.75 2.81 -7.35
C SER A 126 7.74 2.95 -8.88
N CYS A 127 7.25 1.93 -9.61
CA CYS A 127 7.07 2.02 -11.06
C CYS A 127 6.14 3.18 -11.47
N ILE A 128 5.03 3.39 -10.76
CA ILE A 128 4.13 4.53 -11.00
C ILE A 128 4.85 5.86 -10.74
N CYS A 129 5.60 5.98 -9.64
CA CYS A 129 6.37 7.19 -9.32
C CYS A 129 7.44 7.48 -10.38
N LEU A 130 8.14 6.45 -10.86
CA LEU A 130 9.14 6.56 -11.92
C LEU A 130 8.51 7.01 -13.24
N ASP A 131 7.36 6.45 -13.61
CA ASP A 131 6.61 6.82 -14.82
C ASP A 131 6.21 8.31 -14.78
N ARG A 132 5.76 8.80 -13.62
CA ARG A 132 5.44 10.22 -13.40
C ARG A 132 6.68 11.10 -13.42
N TYR A 133 7.77 10.64 -12.81
CA TYR A 133 9.05 11.34 -12.80
C TYR A 133 9.56 11.53 -14.23
N ALA A 134 9.62 10.45 -15.01
CA ALA A 134 10.07 10.49 -16.41
C ALA A 134 9.17 11.38 -17.27
N ALA A 135 7.84 11.31 -17.08
CA ALA A 135 6.90 12.16 -17.82
C ALA A 135 7.07 13.67 -17.54
N VAL A 136 7.43 14.05 -16.32
CA VAL A 136 7.57 15.46 -15.93
C VAL A 136 8.97 16.00 -16.24
N LEU A 137 10.02 15.25 -15.95
CA LEU A 137 11.40 15.72 -16.09
C LEU A 137 12.00 15.41 -17.47
N HIS A 138 11.52 14.37 -18.15
CA HIS A 138 12.07 13.92 -19.43
C HIS A 138 10.97 13.72 -20.48
N PRO A 139 10.16 14.76 -20.82
CA PRO A 139 8.98 14.60 -21.66
C PRO A 139 9.30 14.09 -23.08
N VAL A 140 10.43 14.51 -23.67
CA VAL A 140 10.85 14.07 -25.02
C VAL A 140 11.19 12.57 -25.01
N THR A 141 12.04 12.14 -24.07
CA THR A 141 12.39 10.73 -23.89
C THR A 141 11.18 9.89 -23.52
N PHE A 142 10.31 10.39 -22.64
CA PHE A 142 9.08 9.71 -22.23
C PHE A 142 8.11 9.51 -23.39
N SER A 143 7.97 10.50 -24.28
CA SER A 143 7.14 10.39 -25.48
C SER A 143 7.67 9.31 -26.42
N ALA A 144 9.00 9.15 -26.51
CA ALA A 144 9.62 8.07 -27.29
C ALA A 144 9.48 6.69 -26.61
N LEU A 145 9.59 6.64 -25.28
CA LEU A 145 9.45 5.42 -24.47
C LEU A 145 7.99 5.13 -24.02
N GLN A 146 6.99 5.79 -24.61
CA GLN A 146 5.59 5.55 -24.25
C GLN A 146 5.09 4.15 -24.67
N ASP A 147 5.97 3.33 -25.25
CA ASP A 147 5.70 1.96 -25.62
C ASP A 147 5.14 1.12 -24.46
N ARG A 148 4.01 0.46 -24.75
CA ARG A 148 3.31 -0.43 -23.84
C ARG A 148 4.15 -1.67 -23.55
N HIS A 149 4.98 -2.12 -24.49
CA HIS A 149 5.80 -3.31 -24.34
C HIS A 149 6.77 -3.17 -23.15
N HIS A 150 7.50 -2.06 -23.07
CA HIS A 150 8.45 -1.79 -21.99
C HIS A 150 7.79 -1.82 -20.59
N ARG A 151 6.59 -1.24 -20.47
CA ARG A 151 5.84 -1.26 -19.20
C ARG A 151 5.28 -2.65 -18.88
N SER A 152 4.83 -3.41 -19.89
CA SER A 152 4.40 -4.80 -19.71
C SER A 152 5.55 -5.69 -19.25
N VAL A 153 6.74 -5.55 -19.84
CA VAL A 153 7.94 -6.27 -19.40
C VAL A 153 8.32 -5.88 -17.97
N CYS A 154 8.35 -4.59 -17.65
CA CYS A 154 8.62 -4.12 -16.29
C CYS A 154 7.58 -4.67 -15.28
N ALA A 155 6.29 -4.66 -15.63
CA ALA A 155 5.23 -5.21 -14.80
C ALA A 155 5.39 -6.73 -14.61
N ALA A 156 5.80 -7.47 -15.64
CA ALA A 156 6.09 -8.89 -15.54
C ALA A 156 7.28 -9.16 -14.62
N VAL A 157 8.35 -8.37 -14.71
CA VAL A 157 9.50 -8.47 -13.79
C VAL A 157 9.09 -8.20 -12.34
N VAL A 158 8.29 -7.15 -12.09
CA VAL A 158 7.79 -6.86 -10.74
C VAL A 158 6.92 -8.01 -10.23
N TRP A 159 6.04 -8.58 -11.06
CA TRP A 159 5.26 -9.76 -10.69
C TRP A 159 6.13 -10.96 -10.34
N VAL A 160 7.18 -11.25 -11.10
CA VAL A 160 8.11 -12.34 -10.80
C VAL A 160 8.78 -12.11 -9.45
N ILE A 161 9.27 -10.90 -9.18
CA ILE A 161 9.88 -10.54 -7.88
C ILE A 161 8.86 -10.71 -6.75
N THR A 162 7.64 -10.21 -6.92
CA THR A 162 6.54 -10.31 -5.96
C THR A 162 6.18 -11.76 -5.67
N LEU A 163 6.06 -12.61 -6.69
CA LEU A 163 5.70 -14.02 -6.52
C LEU A 163 6.84 -14.82 -5.89
N LEU A 164 8.09 -14.54 -6.24
CA LEU A 164 9.26 -15.17 -5.60
C LEU A 164 9.35 -14.79 -4.12
N TYR A 165 9.18 -13.51 -3.79
CA TYR A 165 9.14 -13.06 -2.41
C TYR A 165 7.96 -13.68 -1.64
N ALA A 166 6.78 -13.74 -2.26
CA ALA A 166 5.60 -14.37 -1.66
C ALA A 166 5.79 -15.86 -1.41
N ALA A 167 6.36 -16.59 -2.38
CA ALA A 167 6.69 -18.01 -2.23
C ALA A 167 7.73 -18.24 -1.13
N ALA A 168 8.75 -17.40 -1.05
CA ALA A 168 9.77 -17.43 0.00
C ALA A 168 9.17 -17.16 1.40
N LYS A 169 8.32 -16.14 1.54
CA LYS A 169 7.58 -15.85 2.77
C LYS A 169 6.67 -17.00 3.17
N CYS A 170 6.05 -17.64 2.18
CA CYS A 170 5.15 -18.76 2.34
C CYS A 170 5.88 -20.03 2.85
N ALA A 171 7.07 -20.32 2.33
CA ALA A 171 7.91 -21.43 2.79
C ALA A 171 8.37 -21.26 4.25
N GLY A 172 8.62 -20.02 4.69
CA GLY A 172 8.83 -19.67 6.11
C GLY A 172 10.09 -20.24 6.78
N ASN A 173 10.99 -20.88 6.02
CA ASN A 173 12.20 -21.55 6.52
C ASN A 173 13.49 -20.82 6.14
N ILE A 174 13.40 -19.60 5.62
CA ILE A 174 14.54 -18.81 5.16
C ILE A 174 15.06 -17.95 6.33
N PRO A 175 16.33 -18.12 6.74
CA PRO A 175 16.90 -17.32 7.82
C PRO A 175 17.00 -15.84 7.40
N ASN A 176 16.74 -14.93 8.35
CA ASN A 176 16.81 -13.48 8.14
C ASN A 176 15.87 -12.95 7.04
N PHE A 177 14.78 -13.65 6.73
CA PHE A 177 13.84 -13.24 5.68
C PHE A 177 13.23 -11.86 5.94
N GLU A 178 13.04 -11.49 7.21
CA GLU A 178 12.56 -10.19 7.63
C GLU A 178 13.50 -9.04 7.24
N LYS A 179 14.80 -9.31 7.05
CA LYS A 179 15.76 -8.33 6.52
C LYS A 179 15.50 -8.03 5.04
N VAL A 180 15.01 -9.00 4.27
CA VAL A 180 14.64 -8.80 2.85
C VAL A 180 13.52 -7.78 2.75
N PHE A 181 12.46 -7.92 3.55
CA PHE A 181 11.39 -6.94 3.64
C PHE A 181 11.91 -5.56 4.04
N THR A 182 12.74 -5.51 5.09
CA THR A 182 13.31 -4.27 5.64
C THR A 182 14.14 -3.53 4.59
N VAL A 183 15.03 -4.20 3.86
CA VAL A 183 15.83 -3.59 2.78
C VAL A 183 14.93 -3.13 1.64
N MET A 184 13.98 -3.95 1.22
CA MET A 184 13.04 -3.61 0.16
C MET A 184 12.26 -2.34 0.49
N ILE A 185 11.68 -2.25 1.69
CA ILE A 185 10.86 -1.08 2.07
C ILE A 185 11.71 0.19 2.23
N LEU A 186 12.94 0.09 2.73
CA LEU A 186 13.87 1.23 2.79
C LEU A 186 14.19 1.78 1.41
N VAL A 187 14.54 0.90 0.47
CA VAL A 187 14.87 1.27 -0.92
C VAL A 187 13.65 1.89 -1.60
N VAL A 188 12.50 1.24 -1.51
CA VAL A 188 11.25 1.73 -2.12
C VAL A 188 10.82 3.07 -1.52
N PHE A 189 10.89 3.22 -0.20
CA PHE A 189 10.55 4.47 0.46
C PHE A 189 11.47 5.62 0.02
N ALA A 190 12.78 5.42 0.08
CA ALA A 190 13.76 6.42 -0.36
C ALA A 190 13.54 6.81 -1.83
N PHE A 191 13.31 5.82 -2.69
CA PHE A 191 13.05 6.03 -4.11
C PHE A 191 11.76 6.84 -4.36
N MET A 192 10.67 6.50 -3.68
CA MET A 192 9.40 7.23 -3.80
C MET A 192 9.53 8.68 -3.30
N LEU A 193 10.26 8.92 -2.19
CA LEU A 193 10.53 10.27 -1.71
C LEU A 193 11.35 11.08 -2.71
N PHE A 194 12.42 10.48 -3.26
CA PHE A 194 13.24 11.10 -4.29
C PHE A 194 12.42 11.48 -5.53
N CYS A 195 11.62 10.55 -6.06
CA CYS A 195 10.80 10.78 -7.25
C CYS A 195 9.79 11.90 -7.02
N ASN A 196 8.98 11.82 -5.96
CA ASN A 196 7.96 12.81 -5.67
C ASN A 196 8.57 14.18 -5.31
N GLY A 197 9.69 14.20 -4.58
CA GLY A 197 10.43 15.43 -4.28
C GLY A 197 10.97 16.11 -5.54
N SER A 198 11.54 15.35 -6.46
CA SER A 198 12.04 15.85 -7.74
C SER A 198 10.92 16.42 -8.62
N ILE A 199 9.77 15.73 -8.68
CA ILE A 199 8.58 16.24 -9.40
C ILE A 199 8.10 17.56 -8.78
N LEU A 200 8.01 17.64 -7.45
CA LEU A 200 7.62 18.88 -6.76
C LEU A 200 8.60 20.02 -7.03
N TRP A 201 9.90 19.74 -7.01
CA TRP A 201 10.94 20.71 -7.29
C TRP A 201 10.85 21.24 -8.73
N ALA A 202 10.70 20.35 -9.71
CA ALA A 202 10.53 20.72 -11.11
C ALA A 202 9.26 21.58 -11.30
N LEU A 203 8.13 21.16 -10.71
CA LEU A 203 6.88 21.92 -10.73
C LEU A 203 7.01 23.28 -10.02
N ARG A 204 7.83 23.42 -8.98
CA ARG A 204 8.09 24.73 -8.34
C ARG A 204 8.88 25.66 -9.27
N ARG A 205 9.97 25.17 -9.86
CA ARG A 205 10.87 25.99 -10.69
C ARG A 205 10.21 26.56 -11.95
N SER A 206 9.23 25.90 -12.53
CA SER A 206 8.52 26.43 -13.71
C SER A 206 7.57 27.63 -13.40
N ALA A 207 7.81 28.44 -12.37
CA ALA A 207 6.95 29.53 -11.89
C ALA A 207 7.69 30.89 -11.90
N PRO A 208 6.99 32.05 -11.94
CA PRO A 208 5.69 32.36 -12.54
C PRO A 208 5.80 33.61 -13.46
N GLY A 209 5.65 33.45 -14.79
CA GLY A 209 5.74 34.61 -15.69
C GLY A 209 4.97 34.58 -17.01
N ARG A 210 4.48 33.43 -17.51
CA ARG A 210 3.81 33.45 -18.83
C ARG A 210 2.75 32.39 -19.14
N ASP A 211 2.53 31.39 -18.28
CA ASP A 211 1.72 30.24 -18.70
C ASP A 211 0.27 30.28 -18.21
N HIS A 212 -0.66 30.41 -19.18
CA HIS A 212 -2.08 30.07 -19.07
C HIS A 212 -2.35 28.65 -18.50
N ARG A 213 -1.31 27.80 -18.34
CA ARG A 213 -1.39 26.44 -17.77
C ARG A 213 -1.39 26.39 -16.24
N HIS A 214 -1.46 27.53 -15.55
CA HIS A 214 -1.49 27.61 -14.08
C HIS A 214 -2.51 26.66 -13.38
N PRO A 215 -3.76 26.47 -13.84
CA PRO A 215 -4.71 25.61 -13.13
C PRO A 215 -4.31 24.12 -13.14
N VAL A 216 -3.84 23.62 -14.29
CA VAL A 216 -3.39 22.22 -14.44
C VAL A 216 -2.14 22.00 -13.59
N LYS A 217 -1.20 22.94 -13.62
CA LYS A 217 0.03 22.88 -12.82
C LYS A 217 -0.26 22.88 -11.32
N LYS A 218 -1.13 23.76 -10.83
CA LYS A 218 -1.55 23.82 -9.42
C LYS A 218 -2.26 22.52 -9.00
N LYS A 219 -3.06 21.92 -9.88
CA LYS A 219 -3.68 20.60 -9.66
C LYS A 219 -2.62 19.50 -9.56
N ALA A 220 -1.64 19.46 -10.46
CA ALA A 220 -0.55 18.49 -10.46
C ALA A 220 0.36 18.63 -9.22
N PHE A 221 0.73 19.85 -8.85
CA PHE A 221 1.55 20.12 -7.66
C PHE A 221 0.87 19.63 -6.37
N ARG A 222 -0.40 20.02 -6.17
CA ARG A 222 -1.20 19.54 -5.01
C ARG A 222 -1.34 18.02 -5.00
N THR A 223 -1.45 17.44 -6.19
CA THR A 223 -1.56 16.00 -6.39
C THR A 223 -0.31 15.26 -5.92
N VAL A 224 0.87 15.71 -6.34
CA VAL A 224 2.14 15.07 -5.97
C VAL A 224 2.44 15.31 -4.50
N LEU A 225 2.10 16.49 -3.97
CA LEU A 225 2.25 16.79 -2.54
C LEU A 225 1.39 15.85 -1.68
N LEU A 226 0.14 15.60 -2.08
CA LEU A 226 -0.73 14.66 -1.37
C LEU A 226 -0.20 13.22 -1.44
N ILE A 227 0.32 12.78 -2.60
CA ILE A 227 0.97 11.46 -2.73
C ILE A 227 2.15 11.37 -1.76
N LEU A 228 3.02 12.39 -1.73
CA LEU A 228 4.17 12.42 -0.82
C LEU A 228 3.75 12.30 0.65
N VAL A 229 2.70 13.02 1.07
CA VAL A 229 2.18 12.94 2.44
C VAL A 229 1.64 11.54 2.76
N ILE A 230 0.89 10.92 1.84
CA ILE A 230 0.38 9.55 1.99
C ILE A 230 1.53 8.55 2.07
N THR A 231 2.53 8.67 1.20
CA THR A 231 3.72 7.80 1.21
C THR A 231 4.46 7.89 2.54
N VAL A 232 4.68 9.11 3.07
CA VAL A 232 5.30 9.29 4.38
C VAL A 232 4.42 8.65 5.46
N PHE A 233 3.13 8.96 5.49
CA PHE A 233 2.23 8.44 6.53
C PHE A 233 2.12 6.91 6.54
N ASN A 234 1.99 6.25 5.38
CA ASN A 234 1.80 4.80 5.33
C ASN A 234 3.10 4.00 5.49
N TYR A 235 4.23 4.51 5.01
CA TYR A 235 5.48 3.73 4.98
C TYR A 235 6.53 4.18 6.00
N PHE A 236 6.36 5.32 6.66
CA PHE A 236 7.27 5.73 7.71
C PHE A 236 7.29 4.77 8.91
N PRO A 237 6.15 4.26 9.44
CA PRO A 237 6.18 3.31 10.56
C PRO A 237 7.01 2.05 10.28
N PRO A 238 6.81 1.30 9.16
CA PRO A 238 7.67 0.16 8.88
C PRO A 238 9.14 0.55 8.70
N VAL A 239 9.41 1.64 7.98
CA VAL A 239 10.79 2.13 7.75
C VAL A 239 11.50 2.51 9.04
N ALA A 240 10.79 3.07 10.02
CA ALA A 240 11.35 3.50 11.29
C ALA A 240 11.50 2.34 12.30
N LEU A 241 10.69 1.29 12.21
CA LEU A 241 10.60 0.26 13.25
C LEU A 241 11.29 -1.07 12.85
N PHE A 242 11.14 -1.52 11.59
CA PHE A 242 11.68 -2.82 11.16
C PHE A 242 13.22 -2.94 11.16
N PRO A 243 14.00 -1.89 10.83
CA PRO A 243 15.46 -1.96 10.93
C PRO A 243 15.95 -2.23 12.36
N PHE A 244 15.17 -1.82 13.36
CA PHE A 244 15.51 -1.93 14.78
C PHE A 244 14.76 -3.05 15.50
N GLN A 245 14.20 -4.01 14.75
CA GLN A 245 13.39 -5.09 15.32
C GLN A 245 14.08 -5.89 16.44
N GLU A 246 15.40 -6.07 16.36
CA GLU A 246 16.19 -6.79 17.36
C GLU A 246 16.31 -6.06 18.70
N TYR A 247 16.06 -4.75 18.73
CA TYR A 247 16.07 -3.94 19.97
C TYR A 247 14.75 -4.02 20.74
N PHE A 248 13.70 -4.56 20.13
CA PHE A 248 12.41 -4.76 20.80
C PHE A 248 12.35 -6.15 21.44
N PRO A 249 11.72 -6.30 22.61
CA PRO A 249 11.38 -7.62 23.14
C PRO A 249 10.58 -8.41 22.09
N PRO A 250 10.88 -9.70 21.84
CA PRO A 250 10.26 -10.46 20.74
C PRO A 250 8.74 -10.44 20.74
N LEU A 251 8.11 -10.54 21.92
CA LEU A 251 6.67 -10.48 22.08
C LEU A 251 6.11 -9.10 21.72
N VAL A 252 6.77 -8.02 22.14
CA VAL A 252 6.37 -6.63 21.83
C VAL A 252 6.50 -6.36 20.34
N PHE A 253 7.59 -6.83 19.72
CA PHE A 253 7.77 -6.67 18.29
C PHE A 253 6.68 -7.38 17.50
N HIS A 254 6.46 -8.66 17.80
CA HIS A 254 5.50 -9.50 17.10
C HIS A 254 4.05 -9.07 17.32
N CYS A 255 3.65 -8.78 18.56
CA CYS A 255 2.24 -8.54 18.90
C CYS A 255 1.82 -7.07 18.80
N CYS A 256 2.78 -6.12 18.79
CA CYS A 256 2.47 -4.70 18.78
C CYS A 256 3.10 -3.99 17.57
N VAL A 257 4.43 -3.95 17.50
CA VAL A 257 5.16 -3.18 16.48
C VAL A 257 4.80 -3.65 15.07
N HIS A 258 4.81 -4.97 14.83
CA HIS A 258 4.47 -5.58 13.56
C HIS A 258 3.06 -5.18 13.10
N TYR A 259 2.04 -5.44 13.92
CA TYR A 259 0.64 -5.18 13.57
C TYR A 259 0.33 -3.70 13.40
N ILE A 260 0.93 -2.82 14.21
CA ILE A 260 0.78 -1.37 14.01
C ILE A 260 1.41 -0.96 12.68
N ALA A 261 2.66 -1.35 12.43
CA ALA A 261 3.37 -0.95 11.20
C ALA A 261 2.67 -1.46 9.93
N PHE A 262 2.26 -2.73 9.91
CA PHE A 262 1.50 -3.30 8.78
C PHE A 262 0.11 -2.67 8.66
N GLY A 263 -0.57 -2.36 9.77
CA GLY A 263 -1.85 -1.65 9.74
C GLY A 263 -1.77 -0.32 8.98
N PHE A 264 -0.76 0.52 9.27
CA PHE A 264 -0.55 1.78 8.52
C PHE A 264 -0.17 1.55 7.07
N MET A 265 0.63 0.52 6.78
CA MET A 265 1.05 0.19 5.42
C MET A 265 -0.12 -0.32 4.56
N ASP A 266 -1.02 -1.12 5.13
CA ASP A 266 -2.06 -1.83 4.40
C ASP A 266 -3.28 -0.98 4.07
N ILE A 267 -3.56 0.05 4.87
CA ILE A 267 -4.56 1.09 4.53
C ILE A 267 -4.28 1.71 3.14
N SER A 268 -3.04 1.68 2.69
CA SER A 268 -2.67 2.21 1.38
C SER A 268 -3.44 1.56 0.21
N SER A 269 -3.89 0.30 0.35
CA SER A 269 -4.71 -0.42 -0.63
C SER A 269 -6.10 0.17 -0.85
N SER A 270 -6.60 1.02 0.05
CA SER A 270 -7.84 1.79 -0.16
C SER A 270 -7.58 3.27 -0.44
N ILE A 271 -6.56 3.88 0.18
CA ILE A 271 -6.24 5.30 -0.03
C ILE A 271 -5.82 5.57 -1.49
N GLN A 272 -4.98 4.71 -2.07
CA GLN A 272 -4.43 4.93 -3.41
C GLN A 272 -5.48 4.84 -4.53
N PRO A 273 -6.30 3.78 -4.62
CA PRO A 273 -7.37 3.73 -5.61
C PRO A 273 -8.42 4.83 -5.37
N ALA A 274 -8.75 5.14 -4.10
CA ALA A 274 -9.65 6.26 -3.81
C ALA A 274 -9.07 7.60 -4.31
N LEU A 275 -7.78 7.85 -4.13
CA LEU A 275 -7.10 9.04 -4.65
C LEU A 275 -7.11 9.08 -6.18
N TYR A 276 -6.96 7.94 -6.85
CA TYR A 276 -7.07 7.87 -8.30
C TYR A 276 -8.50 8.21 -8.77
N LEU A 277 -9.51 7.57 -8.19
CA LEU A 277 -10.92 7.81 -8.54
C LEU A 277 -11.34 9.25 -8.26
N TRP A 278 -10.87 9.84 -7.17
CA TRP A 278 -11.11 11.23 -6.82
C TRP A 278 -10.60 12.23 -7.86
N ARG A 279 -9.57 11.85 -8.62
CA ARG A 279 -8.98 12.66 -9.68
C ARG A 279 -9.60 12.43 -11.04
N GLU A 280 -10.19 11.26 -11.25
CA GLU A 280 -10.67 10.82 -12.55
C GLU A 280 -12.05 11.44 -12.87
N PRO A 281 -12.15 12.29 -13.91
CA PRO A 281 -13.41 12.96 -14.27
C PRO A 281 -14.51 12.03 -14.78
N ARG A 282 -14.25 10.73 -14.89
CA ARG A 282 -15.25 9.72 -15.27
C ARG A 282 -15.68 8.83 -14.11
N ALA A 283 -15.09 9.00 -12.92
CA ALA A 283 -15.46 8.22 -11.73
C ALA A 283 -16.91 8.54 -11.27
N PRO A 284 -17.62 7.59 -10.65
CA PRO A 284 -18.95 7.83 -10.09
C PRO A 284 -18.97 8.96 -9.05
N PRO A 285 -20.12 9.63 -8.82
CA PRO A 285 -20.22 10.76 -7.90
C PRO A 285 -19.72 10.49 -6.47
N CYS A 286 -19.93 9.28 -5.95
CA CYS A 286 -19.48 8.89 -4.60
C CYS A 286 -17.95 8.92 -4.43
N TRP A 287 -17.20 8.74 -5.51
CA TRP A 287 -15.74 8.77 -5.51
C TRP A 287 -15.16 10.08 -6.04
N ARG A 288 -15.97 10.85 -6.78
CA ARG A 288 -15.52 12.03 -7.52
C ARG A 288 -15.44 13.26 -6.63
N ARG A 289 -14.37 14.05 -6.82
CA ARG A 289 -14.36 15.42 -6.33
C ARG A 289 -15.44 16.26 -7.05
N ARG A 290 -16.46 16.74 -6.34
CA ARG A 290 -17.39 17.74 -6.87
C ARG A 290 -16.60 18.93 -7.39
N SER A 291 -16.60 19.13 -8.71
CA SER A 291 -16.02 20.31 -9.31
C SER A 291 -16.80 21.51 -8.77
N ARG A 292 -16.10 22.55 -8.30
CA ARG A 292 -16.73 23.79 -7.82
C ARG A 292 -17.61 24.50 -8.88
N ALA A 293 -17.67 23.96 -10.11
CA ALA A 293 -18.57 24.39 -11.18
C ALA A 293 -19.97 23.74 -11.11
N GLU A 294 -20.18 22.72 -10.28
CA GLU A 294 -21.49 22.08 -10.06
C GLU A 294 -22.19 22.57 -8.78
N GLU A 295 -21.71 23.67 -8.16
CA GLU A 295 -22.56 24.43 -7.24
C GLU A 295 -23.64 25.08 -8.10
N PRO A 296 -24.90 24.62 -8.03
CA PRO A 296 -25.97 25.24 -8.78
C PRO A 296 -26.10 26.65 -8.25
N LEU A 297 -26.01 27.63 -9.14
CA LEU A 297 -26.36 29.02 -8.89
C LEU A 297 -27.90 29.13 -8.68
N ASN A 298 -28.48 28.36 -7.75
CA ASN A 298 -29.93 28.21 -7.61
C ASN A 298 -30.49 28.71 -6.27
N THR A 299 -29.76 29.54 -5.51
CA THR A 299 -30.30 30.14 -4.27
C THR A 299 -30.53 31.65 -4.31
N VAL A 300 -30.32 32.35 -5.44
CA VAL A 300 -30.64 33.78 -5.53
C VAL A 300 -31.27 34.15 -6.87
N SER A 301 -32.46 33.59 -7.16
CA SER A 301 -33.40 34.17 -8.14
C SER A 301 -34.75 33.48 -8.04
N ARG A 302 -35.50 33.69 -6.94
CA ARG A 302 -36.93 33.31 -6.87
C ARG A 302 -37.79 34.24 -5.99
N SER A 303 -37.38 35.48 -5.71
CA SER A 303 -38.21 36.38 -4.89
C SER A 303 -38.14 37.85 -5.27
N VAL A 304 -38.10 38.13 -6.57
CA VAL A 304 -38.52 39.40 -7.18
C VAL A 304 -39.15 38.98 -8.52
N ASP A 305 -40.20 39.65 -8.99
CA ASP A 305 -41.08 39.26 -10.11
C ASP A 305 -42.27 38.37 -9.71
N LEU A 306 -43.00 38.78 -8.66
CA LEU A 306 -44.45 38.65 -8.66
C LEU A 306 -45.02 40.03 -8.98
N HIS A 307 -45.50 40.13 -10.21
CA HIS A 307 -46.32 41.21 -10.76
C HIS A 307 -47.59 41.47 -9.95
#